data_AF-A0A354UCG4-F1
#
_entry.id   AF-A0A354UCG4-F1
#
_cell.length_a   1.000
_cell.length_b   1.000
_cell.length_c   1.000
_cell.angle_alpha   90.00
_cell.angle_beta   90.00
_cell.angle_gamma   90.00
#
_symmetry.space_group_name_H-M   'P 1'
#
loop_
_entity.id
_entity.type
_entity.pdbx_description
1 polymer ?
#
loop_
_entity_poly.entity_id
_entity_poly.type
_entity_poly.pdbx_seq_one_letter_code
_entity_poly.pdbx_strand_id
1 'polypeptide(L)'
;MIYKLIIVCMAMGIILVWIKNYCPDYFAPTLIACSLITLVFISELAIKFFSFFKSMSSYGIDESIIVLVLKILAISYLIEFSVGILEDMNLKSFSDKIVLGGKLIILAMIFPIIKQIISVLSGLI
;
A
#
# COMPACT_ATOMS: atom_id res chain seq x y z
N MET A 1 8.42 6.02 -11.78
CA MET A 1 8.62 6.55 -10.40
C MET A 1 8.32 5.51 -9.34
N ILE A 2 7.17 4.81 -9.38
CA ILE A 2 6.86 3.69 -8.44
C ILE A 2 7.95 2.61 -8.39
N TYR A 3 8.46 2.19 -9.56
CA TYR A 3 9.58 1.23 -9.61
C TYR A 3 10.85 1.75 -8.92
N LYS A 4 11.08 3.07 -8.93
CA LYS A 4 12.25 3.71 -8.32
C LYS A 4 12.19 3.63 -6.79
N LEU A 5 11.00 3.78 -6.22
CA LEU A 5 10.76 3.64 -4.79
C LEU A 5 11.00 2.20 -4.32
N ILE A 6 10.48 1.21 -5.05
CA ILE A 6 10.67 -0.20 -4.74
C ILE A 6 12.16 -0.56 -4.75
N ILE A 7 12.89 -0.16 -5.79
CA ILE A 7 14.33 -0.42 -5.92
C ILE A 7 15.13 0.24 -4.79
N VAL A 8 14.81 1.50 -4.45
CA VAL A 8 15.48 2.24 -3.37
C VAL A 8 15.22 1.57 -2.01
N CYS A 9 13.99 1.20 -1.70
CA CYS A 9 13.66 0.49 -0.45
C CYS A 9 14.37 -0.88 -0.36
N MET A 10 14.42 -1.64 -1.46
CA MET A 10 15.12 -2.94 -1.50
C MET A 10 16.63 -2.77 -1.27
N ALA A 11 17.25 -1.81 -1.96
CA ALA A 11 18.67 -1.52 -1.81
C ALA A 11 19.01 -1.08 -0.38
N MET A 12 18.21 -0.19 0.21
CA MET A 12 18.38 0.26 1.59
C MET A 12 18.22 -0.88 2.58
N GLY A 13 17.24 -1.77 2.38
CA GLY A 13 17.06 -2.97 3.21
C GLY A 13 18.30 -3.86 3.23
N ILE A 14 18.92 -4.10 2.07
CA ILE A 14 20.16 -4.87 1.95
C ILE A 14 21.30 -4.17 2.71
N ILE A 15 21.47 -2.86 2.52
CA ILE A 15 22.51 -2.05 3.18
C ILE A 15 22.35 -2.06 4.70
N LEU A 16 21.11 -1.98 5.21
CA LEU A 16 20.81 -2.08 6.65
C LEU A 16 21.18 -3.45 7.22
N VAL A 17 20.86 -4.54 6.52
CA VAL A 17 21.23 -5.90 6.94
C VAL A 17 22.76 -6.05 6.97
N TRP A 18 23.46 -5.52 5.98
CA TRP A 18 24.92 -5.53 5.94
C TRP A 18 25.53 -4.75 7.11
N ILE A 19 25.08 -3.52 7.35
CA ILE A 19 25.61 -2.68 8.44
C ILE A 19 25.32 -3.31 9.80
N LYS A 20 24.14 -3.91 9.99
CA LYS A 20 23.80 -4.65 11.22
C LYS A 20 24.78 -5.79 11.52
N ASN A 21 25.29 -6.46 10.49
CA ASN A 21 26.17 -7.62 10.64
C ASN A 21 27.66 -7.25 10.75
N TYR A 22 28.13 -6.20 10.06
CA TYR A 22 29.56 -5.85 9.99
C TYR A 22 29.96 -4.68 10.90
N CYS A 23 29.08 -3.70 11.16
CA CYS A 23 29.39 -2.52 11.97
C CYS A 23 28.15 -2.04 12.77
N PRO A 24 27.84 -2.67 13.92
CA PRO A 24 26.62 -2.38 14.68
C PRO A 24 26.53 -0.93 15.19
N ASP A 25 27.67 -0.27 15.43
CA ASP A 25 27.72 1.12 15.93
C ASP A 25 27.09 2.14 14.96
N TYR A 26 27.12 1.87 13.65
CA TYR A 26 26.54 2.76 12.63
C TYR A 26 25.10 2.38 12.25
N PHE A 27 24.54 1.33 12.84
CA PHE A 27 23.21 0.84 12.47
C PHE A 27 22.12 1.86 12.80
N ALA A 28 22.12 2.40 14.02
CA ALA A 28 21.13 3.37 14.47
C ALA A 28 21.07 4.65 13.60
N PRO A 29 22.17 5.37 13.32
CA PRO A 29 22.12 6.56 12.46
C PRO A 29 21.74 6.22 11.01
N THR A 30 22.17 5.07 10.49
CA THR A 30 21.81 4.64 9.13
C THR A 30 20.33 4.32 9.01
N LEU A 31 19.73 3.70 10.03
CA LEU A 31 18.31 3.38 10.05
C LEU A 31 17.45 4.65 10.07
N ILE A 32 17.84 5.67 10.83
CA ILE A 32 17.16 6.98 10.86
C ILE A 32 17.31 7.70 9.51
N ALA A 33 18.50 7.71 8.92
CA ALA A 33 18.70 8.30 7.59
C ALA A 33 17.85 7.58 6.54
N CYS A 34 17.78 6.25 6.62
CA CYS A 34 17.00 5.45 5.70
C CYS A 34 15.49 5.71 5.83
N SER A 35 14.97 5.84 7.06
CA SER A 35 13.55 6.13 7.28
C SER A 35 13.17 7.56 6.84
N LEU A 36 14.06 8.54 6.98
CA LEU A 36 13.84 9.90 6.47
C LEU A 36 13.75 9.92 4.94
N ILE A 37 14.63 9.20 4.25
CA ILE A 37 14.63 9.12 2.79
C ILE A 37 13.33 8.46 2.30
N THR A 38 12.90 7.35 2.91
CA THR A 38 11.65 6.70 2.52
C THR A 38 10.43 7.59 2.76
N LEU A 39 10.43 8.40 3.84
CA LEU A 39 9.36 9.36 4.14
C LEU A 39 9.19 10.42 3.02
N VAL A 40 10.30 10.96 2.50
CA VAL A 40 10.28 11.94 1.40
C VAL A 40 9.70 11.32 0.13
N PHE A 41 10.05 10.08 -0.19
CA PHE A 41 9.50 9.38 -1.34
C PHE A 41 8.00 9.07 -1.21
N ILE A 42 7.54 8.77 0.01
CA ILE A 42 6.11 8.53 0.30
C ILE A 42 5.29 9.82 0.15
N SER A 43 5.80 10.96 0.61
CA SER A 43 5.07 12.24 0.55
C SER A 43 4.83 12.71 -0.89
N GLU A 44 5.79 12.55 -1.80
CA GLU A 44 5.61 12.83 -3.23
C GLU A 44 4.51 11.96 -3.86
N LEU A 45 4.44 10.69 -3.45
CA LEU A 45 3.45 9.73 -3.95
C LEU A 45 2.04 10.09 -3.44
N ALA A 46 1.95 10.56 -2.19
CA ALA A 46 0.70 11.05 -1.60
C ALA A 46 0.17 12.30 -2.33
N ILE A 47 1.03 13.27 -2.67
CA ILE A 47 0.63 14.47 -3.43
C ILE A 47 0.07 14.08 -4.81
N LYS A 48 0.74 13.15 -5.51
CA LYS A 48 0.25 12.64 -6.80
C LYS A 48 -1.10 11.95 -6.67
N PHE A 49 -1.26 11.12 -5.66
CA PHE A 49 -2.52 10.45 -5.39
C PHE A 49 -3.66 11.46 -5.17
N PHE A 50 -3.41 12.52 -4.40
CA PHE A 50 -4.39 13.59 -4.16
C PHE A 50 -4.70 14.39 -5.44
N SER A 51 -3.69 14.68 -6.26
CA SER A 51 -3.88 15.36 -7.54
C SER A 51 -4.68 14.53 -8.54
N PHE A 52 -4.48 13.21 -8.58
CA PHE A 52 -5.23 12.28 -9.41
C PHE A 52 -6.71 12.29 -9.04
N PHE A 53 -7.01 12.27 -7.74
CA PHE A 53 -8.37 12.37 -7.24
C PHE A 53 -9.05 13.68 -7.64
N LYS A 54 -8.32 14.80 -7.54
CA LYS A 54 -8.79 16.12 -7.95
C LYS A 54 -9.03 16.21 -9.46
N SER A 55 -8.27 15.49 -10.28
CA SER A 55 -8.55 15.39 -11.71
C SER A 55 -9.76 14.51 -12.00
N MET A 56 -9.99 13.45 -11.21
CA MET A 56 -11.09 12.50 -11.40
C MET A 56 -12.48 13.13 -11.25
N SER A 57 -12.64 14.09 -10.34
CA SER A 57 -13.89 14.84 -10.19
C SER A 57 -14.27 15.65 -11.44
N SER A 58 -13.31 15.94 -12.32
CA SER A 58 -13.56 16.65 -13.58
C SER A 58 -14.05 15.74 -14.72
N TYR A 59 -13.91 14.41 -14.58
CA TYR A 59 -14.27 13.44 -15.62
C TYR A 59 -15.69 12.85 -15.48
N GLY A 60 -16.50 13.35 -14.54
CA GLY A 60 -17.88 12.88 -14.34
C GLY A 60 -17.99 11.43 -13.85
N ILE A 61 -16.93 10.90 -13.23
CA ILE A 61 -16.95 9.56 -12.62
C ILE A 61 -17.87 9.58 -11.41
N ASP A 62 -18.72 8.58 -11.31
CA ASP A 62 -19.61 8.36 -10.17
C ASP A 62 -18.78 8.29 -8.87
N GLU A 63 -19.01 9.23 -7.95
CA GLU A 63 -18.30 9.32 -6.66
C GLU A 63 -18.36 8.01 -5.89
N SER A 64 -19.41 7.20 -6.13
CA SER A 64 -19.60 5.87 -5.58
C SER A 64 -18.42 4.94 -5.86
N ILE A 65 -17.89 4.92 -7.08
CA ILE A 65 -16.76 4.05 -7.48
C ILE A 65 -15.49 4.52 -6.79
N ILE A 66 -15.28 5.82 -6.79
CA ILE A 66 -14.13 6.50 -6.23
C ILE A 66 -14.02 6.21 -4.71
N VAL A 67 -15.14 6.31 -3.98
CA VAL A 67 -15.23 5.95 -2.55
C VAL A 67 -14.98 4.46 -2.34
N LEU A 68 -15.45 3.59 -3.22
CA LEU A 68 -15.26 2.14 -3.12
C LEU A 68 -13.80 1.75 -3.28
N VAL A 69 -13.10 2.33 -4.27
CA VAL A 69 -11.65 2.12 -4.47
C VAL A 69 -10.86 2.58 -3.25
N LEU A 70 -11.18 3.76 -2.68
CA LEU A 70 -10.54 4.23 -1.45
C LEU A 70 -10.78 3.30 -0.26
N LYS A 71 -11.99 2.74 -0.11
CA LYS A 71 -12.28 1.77 0.96
C LYS A 71 -11.43 0.52 0.82
N ILE A 72 -11.30 -0.02 -0.39
CA ILE A 72 -10.44 -1.19 -0.63
C ILE A 72 -8.99 -0.87 -0.28
N LEU A 73 -8.48 0.29 -0.69
CA LEU A 73 -7.11 0.73 -0.41
C LEU A 73 -6.87 0.89 1.09
N ALA A 74 -7.80 1.53 1.81
CA ALA A 74 -7.74 1.72 3.26
C ALA A 74 -7.71 0.37 4.00
N ILE A 75 -8.56 -0.58 3.60
CA ILE A 75 -8.61 -1.92 4.20
C ILE A 75 -7.30 -2.67 3.95
N SER A 76 -6.74 -2.59 2.74
CA SER A 76 -5.45 -3.21 2.41
C SER A 76 -4.34 -2.74 3.33
N TYR A 77 -4.23 -1.43 3.56
CA TYR A 77 -3.23 -0.87 4.48
C TYR A 77 -3.48 -1.26 5.94
N LEU A 78 -4.74 -1.33 6.39
CA LEU A 78 -5.07 -1.79 7.74
C LEU A 78 -4.68 -3.26 7.96
N ILE A 79 -4.85 -4.11 6.94
CA ILE A 79 -4.41 -5.51 6.98
C ILE A 79 -2.89 -5.58 7.11
N GLU A 80 -2.14 -4.87 6.25
CA GLU A 80 -0.67 -4.85 6.31
C GLU A 80 -0.15 -4.33 7.65
N PHE A 81 -0.77 -3.28 8.19
CA PHE A 81 -0.42 -2.74 9.50
C PHE A 81 -0.66 -3.76 10.63
N SER A 82 -1.82 -4.44 10.60
CA SER A 82 -2.15 -5.49 11.58
C SER A 82 -1.19 -6.68 11.52
N VAL A 83 -0.80 -7.07 10.30
CA VAL A 83 0.20 -8.11 10.03
C VAL A 83 1.55 -7.72 10.59
N GLY A 84 2.00 -6.48 10.36
CA GLY A 84 3.25 -5.97 10.92
C GLY A 84 3.30 -6.06 12.45
N ILE A 85 2.23 -5.64 13.13
CA ILE A 85 2.14 -5.74 14.60
C ILE A 85 2.24 -7.20 15.08
N LEU A 86 1.54 -8.12 14.41
CA LEU A 86 1.55 -9.54 14.77
C LEU A 86 2.92 -10.19 14.52
N GLU A 87 3.60 -9.80 13.45
CA GLU A 87 4.97 -10.25 13.17
C GLU A 87 5.97 -9.71 14.19
N ASP A 88 5.84 -8.46 14.63
CA ASP A 88 6.64 -7.88 15.70
C ASP A 88 6.45 -8.64 17.04
N MET A 89 5.27 -9.22 17.25
CA MET A 89 4.96 -10.07 18.40
C MET A 89 5.38 -11.55 18.21
N ASN A 90 6.08 -11.89 17.12
CA ASN A 90 6.45 -13.27 16.72
C ASN A 90 5.25 -14.22 16.47
N LEU A 91 4.06 -13.69 16.17
CA LEU A 91 2.84 -14.47 15.91
C LEU A 91 2.59 -14.72 14.41
N LYS A 92 3.59 -15.28 13.72
CA LYS A 92 3.55 -15.45 12.26
C LYS A 92 2.38 -16.29 11.74
N SER A 93 2.11 -17.43 12.36
CA SER A 93 1.01 -18.32 11.96
C SER A 93 -0.38 -17.67 12.09
N PHE A 94 -0.52 -16.64 12.91
CA PHE A 94 -1.76 -15.86 13.04
C PHE A 94 -1.80 -14.73 12.02
N SER A 95 -0.67 -14.03 11.83
CA SER A 95 -0.49 -13.03 10.76
C SER A 95 -0.84 -13.58 9.37
N ASP A 96 -0.36 -14.78 9.03
CA ASP A 96 -0.64 -15.43 7.73
C ASP A 96 -2.16 -15.63 7.50
N LYS A 97 -2.92 -15.91 8.55
CA LYS A 97 -4.38 -16.05 8.46
C LYS A 97 -5.07 -14.71 8.21
N ILE A 98 -4.57 -13.63 8.82
CA ILE A 98 -5.07 -12.28 8.56
C ILE A 98 -4.77 -11.86 7.13
N VAL A 99 -3.57 -12.14 6.61
CA VAL A 99 -3.24 -11.90 5.19
C VAL A 99 -4.24 -12.61 4.28
N LEU A 100 -4.52 -13.88 4.56
CA LEU A 100 -5.44 -14.69 3.75
C LEU A 100 -6.88 -14.13 3.81
N GLY A 101 -7.38 -13.83 5.02
CA GLY A 101 -8.69 -13.22 5.21
C GLY A 101 -8.80 -11.85 4.54
N GLY A 102 -7.75 -11.03 4.64
CA GLY A 102 -7.67 -9.72 4.02
C GLY A 102 -7.78 -9.78 2.49
N LYS A 103 -7.08 -10.72 1.86
CA LYS A 103 -7.19 -10.95 0.41
C LYS A 103 -8.61 -11.34 -0.01
N LEU A 104 -9.29 -12.18 0.77
CA LEU A 104 -10.68 -12.58 0.49
C LEU A 104 -11.65 -11.40 0.63
N ILE A 105 -11.46 -10.54 1.63
CA ILE A 105 -12.27 -9.32 1.80
C ILE A 105 -12.09 -8.39 0.60
N ILE A 106 -10.84 -8.13 0.19
CA ILE A 106 -10.54 -7.30 -0.98
C ILE A 106 -11.20 -7.89 -2.23
N LEU A 107 -11.10 -9.21 -2.44
CA LEU A 107 -11.73 -9.90 -3.56
C LEU A 107 -13.26 -9.69 -3.56
N ALA A 108 -13.91 -9.85 -2.39
CA ALA A 108 -15.35 -9.64 -2.24
C ALA A 108 -15.76 -8.20 -2.58
N MET A 109 -14.94 -7.21 -2.22
CA MET A 109 -15.21 -5.80 -2.49
C MET A 109 -15.01 -5.39 -3.95
N ILE A 110 -14.32 -6.19 -4.76
CA ILE A 110 -14.16 -5.92 -6.20
C ILE A 110 -15.43 -6.28 -6.99
N PHE A 111 -16.23 -7.26 -6.53
CA PHE A 111 -17.49 -7.65 -7.19
C PHE A 111 -18.45 -6.50 -7.53
N PRO A 112 -18.76 -5.54 -6.62
CA PRO A 112 -19.63 -4.41 -6.96
C PRO A 112 -19.06 -3.55 -8.09
N ILE A 113 -17.74 -3.36 -8.16
CA ILE A 113 -17.10 -2.63 -9.27
C ILE A 113 -17.35 -3.37 -10.59
N ILE A 114 -17.17 -4.69 -10.61
CA ILE A 114 -17.42 -5.53 -11.80
C ILE A 114 -18.88 -5.42 -12.24
N LYS A 115 -19.84 -5.49 -11.30
CA LYS A 115 -21.27 -5.34 -11.60
C LYS A 115 -21.59 -3.99 -12.26
N GLN A 116 -20.97 -2.92 -11.76
CA GLN A 116 -21.18 -1.57 -12.30
C GLN A 116 -20.64 -1.45 -13.72
N ILE A 117 -19.47 -2.02 -14.00
CA ILE A 117 -18.90 -2.07 -15.36
C ILE A 117 -19.83 -2.85 -16.31
N ILE A 118 -20.32 -4.01 -15.90
CA ILE A 118 -21.25 -4.82 -16.71
C ILE A 118 -22.56 -4.06 -16.98
N SER A 119 -23.09 -3.35 -15.98
CA SER A 119 -24.28 -2.51 -16.13
C SER A 119 -24.09 -1.40 -17.15
N VAL A 120 -22.94 -0.70 -17.13
CA VAL A 120 -22.64 0.36 -18.10
C VAL A 120 -22.53 -0.23 -19.51
N LEU A 121 -21.85 -1.36 -19.68
CA LEU A 121 -21.71 -2.02 -20.97
C LEU A 121 -23.07 -2.52 -21.51
N SER A 122 -23.91 -3.07 -20.64
CA SER A 122 -25.26 -3.51 -20.98
C SER A 122 -26.19 -2.36 -21.36
N GLY A 123 -25.94 -1.15 -20.88
CA GLY A 123 -26.72 0.04 -21.24
C GLY A 123 -26.28 0.70 -22.54
N LEU A 124 -25.12 0.31 -23.09
CA LEU A 124 -24.58 0.81 -24.36
C LEU A 124 -25.02 -0.04 -25.58
N ILE A 125 -25.57 -1.23 -25.35
CA ILE A 125 -26.09 -2.16 -26.37
C ILE A 125 -27.60 -2.04 -26.38
#